data_AF-A0A6N2KGF7-F1
#
_entry.id   AF-A0A6N2KGF7-F1
#
_cell.length_a   1.000
_cell.length_b   1.000
_cell.length_c   1.000
_cell.angle_alpha   90.00
_cell.angle_beta   90.00
_cell.angle_gamma   90.00
#
_symmetry.space_group_name_H-M   'P 1'
#
loop_
_entity.id
_entity.type
_entity.pdbx_description
1 polymer ?
#
loop_
_entity_poly.entity_id
_entity_poly.type
_entity_poly.pdbx_seq_one_letter_code
_entity_poly.pdbx_strand_id
1 'polypeptide(L)'
;MDLYSKHQLPDLEQLPSPRIFSSHSHYETLPPSIRDSGCKIVYICRNPLDQLVSSFHFVGKFKFKRENVKPLTSIDEDFDNVCLGIRSFGPFWDSVLGYWKASLERPDKVLFLKYEDLKEDIIFYLKKVAEFLGIPFTEKEEKDGVIEEISRLCSFDNLRNLEVNKNGVHLWGTPNSAFFRKAKVGDWCNDLTPSMAERFLKIVEEKLAGSGLSFKVSE
;
A
#
# COMPACT_ATOMS: atom_id res chain seq x y z
N MET A 1 -6.75 -8.11 10.82
CA MET A 1 -5.62 -9.06 10.79
C MET A 1 -5.62 -10.07 11.94
N ASP A 2 -6.38 -9.85 13.03
CA ASP A 2 -6.57 -10.84 14.11
C ASP A 2 -7.34 -12.11 13.72
N LEU A 3 -7.98 -12.10 12.55
CA LEU A 3 -8.89 -13.14 12.13
C LEU A 3 -8.23 -14.53 11.97
N TYR A 4 -6.94 -14.57 11.64
CA TYR A 4 -6.18 -15.81 11.40
C TYR A 4 -5.06 -16.06 12.43
N SER A 5 -4.90 -15.18 13.43
CA SER A 5 -3.77 -15.24 14.35
C SER A 5 -3.92 -16.29 15.45
N LYS A 6 -5.12 -16.87 15.61
CA LYS A 6 -5.44 -17.85 16.67
C LYS A 6 -5.60 -19.30 16.18
N HIS A 7 -5.05 -19.65 15.02
CA HIS A 7 -5.24 -20.97 14.38
C HIS A 7 -6.70 -21.38 14.14
N GLN A 8 -7.63 -20.42 14.20
CA GLN A 8 -9.00 -20.64 13.78
C GLN A 8 -9.09 -20.28 12.30
N LEU A 9 -9.75 -21.13 11.52
CA LEU A 9 -10.29 -20.74 10.24
C LEU A 9 -11.62 -20.03 10.53
N PRO A 10 -11.64 -18.69 10.56
CA PRO A 10 -12.85 -17.94 10.86
C PRO A 10 -13.89 -18.23 9.78
N ASP A 11 -15.12 -18.50 10.20
CA ASP A 11 -16.24 -18.53 9.27
C ASP A 11 -16.53 -17.09 8.81
N LEU A 12 -16.13 -16.77 7.59
CA LEU A 12 -16.29 -15.43 7.01
C LEU A 12 -17.75 -15.08 6.72
N GLU A 13 -18.66 -16.07 6.72
CA GLU A 13 -20.09 -15.85 6.54
C GLU A 13 -20.74 -15.24 7.78
N GLN A 14 -20.14 -15.41 8.96
CA GLN A 14 -20.65 -14.85 10.21
C GLN A 14 -20.26 -13.38 10.42
N LEU A 15 -19.37 -12.83 9.58
CA LEU A 15 -18.98 -11.43 9.69
C LEU A 15 -20.10 -10.50 9.16
N PRO A 16 -20.46 -9.44 9.89
CA PRO A 16 -21.48 -8.51 9.44
C PRO A 16 -21.05 -7.79 8.15
N SER A 17 -22.04 -7.47 7.30
CA SER A 17 -21.82 -6.62 6.14
C SER A 17 -21.78 -5.14 6.55
N PRO A 18 -20.90 -4.31 5.97
CA PRO A 18 -19.89 -4.64 4.96
C PRO A 18 -18.64 -5.30 5.56
N ARG A 19 -18.07 -6.26 4.82
CA ARG A 19 -16.84 -6.96 5.19
C ARG A 19 -15.64 -6.33 4.49
N ILE A 20 -14.63 -5.94 5.26
CA ILE A 20 -13.42 -5.28 4.75
C ILE A 20 -12.22 -6.21 4.95
N PHE A 21 -11.50 -6.48 3.87
CA PHE A 21 -10.30 -7.32 3.86
C PHE A 21 -9.15 -6.57 3.18
N SER A 22 -7.93 -6.96 3.49
CA SER A 22 -6.71 -6.46 2.84
C SER A 22 -5.79 -7.60 2.46
N SER A 23 -5.06 -7.43 1.36
CA SER A 23 -4.05 -8.38 0.88
C SER A 23 -2.96 -7.64 0.10
N HIS A 24 -1.77 -8.23 0.04
CA HIS A 24 -0.68 -7.84 -0.85
C HIS A 24 -0.52 -8.81 -2.04
N SER A 25 -1.45 -9.76 -2.22
CA SER A 25 -1.47 -10.69 -3.35
C SER A 25 -1.56 -9.95 -4.69
N HIS A 26 -0.86 -10.48 -5.70
CA HIS A 26 -0.98 -10.02 -7.07
C HIS A 26 -2.38 -10.36 -7.60
N TYR A 27 -2.88 -9.52 -8.51
CA TYR A 27 -4.23 -9.63 -9.03
C TYR A 27 -4.51 -11.02 -9.65
N GLU A 28 -3.53 -11.54 -10.38
CA GLU A 28 -3.56 -12.82 -11.09
C GLU A 28 -3.66 -14.02 -10.14
N THR A 29 -3.20 -13.85 -8.90
CA THR A 29 -3.21 -14.89 -7.86
C THR A 29 -4.46 -14.84 -6.97
N LEU A 30 -5.32 -13.84 -7.16
CA LEU A 30 -6.58 -13.77 -6.43
C LEU A 30 -7.48 -14.96 -6.83
N PRO A 31 -8.13 -15.61 -5.85
CA PRO A 31 -9.02 -16.72 -6.13
C PRO A 31 -10.27 -16.25 -6.92
N PRO A 32 -10.91 -17.14 -7.69
CA PRO A 32 -12.18 -16.85 -8.38
C PRO A 32 -13.25 -16.26 -7.45
N SER A 33 -13.29 -16.67 -6.19
CA SER A 33 -14.21 -16.12 -5.18
C SER A 33 -14.06 -14.61 -4.95
N ILE A 34 -12.91 -14.02 -5.29
CA ILE A 34 -12.69 -12.56 -5.28
C ILE A 34 -12.79 -12.01 -6.70
N ARG A 35 -12.11 -12.62 -7.68
CA ARG A 35 -12.02 -12.10 -9.05
C ARG A 35 -13.34 -12.13 -9.82
N ASP A 36 -14.23 -13.05 -9.47
CA ASP A 36 -15.49 -13.27 -10.21
C ASP A 36 -16.73 -12.87 -9.37
N SER A 37 -16.56 -12.54 -8.08
CA SER A 37 -17.65 -12.06 -7.22
C SER A 37 -17.95 -10.56 -7.39
N GLY A 38 -18.98 -10.05 -6.73
CA GLY A 38 -19.28 -8.61 -6.67
C GLY A 38 -18.35 -7.80 -5.74
N CYS A 39 -17.29 -8.41 -5.21
CA CYS A 39 -16.34 -7.72 -4.32
C CYS A 39 -15.61 -6.60 -5.07
N LYS A 40 -15.69 -5.37 -4.54
CA LYS A 40 -14.93 -4.21 -5.01
C LYS A 40 -13.52 -4.23 -4.43
N ILE A 41 -12.55 -3.83 -5.24
CA ILE A 41 -11.13 -3.80 -4.92
C ILE A 41 -10.63 -2.36 -5.03
N VAL A 42 -10.04 -1.84 -3.96
CA VAL A 42 -9.28 -0.58 -4.00
C VAL A 42 -7.80 -0.94 -3.93
N TYR A 43 -7.06 -0.63 -4.99
CA TYR A 43 -5.61 -0.83 -5.04
C TYR A 43 -4.90 0.51 -4.99
N ILE A 44 -3.88 0.61 -4.14
CA ILE A 44 -3.02 1.79 -4.03
C ILE A 44 -1.59 1.40 -4.36
N CYS A 45 -1.00 2.08 -5.34
CA CYS A 45 0.43 2.03 -5.58
C CYS A 45 1.12 3.32 -5.10
N ARG A 46 2.43 3.30 -5.13
CA ARG A 46 3.29 4.43 -4.76
C ARG A 46 4.43 4.50 -5.77
N ASN A 47 5.07 5.66 -5.93
CA ASN A 47 6.28 5.74 -6.72
C ASN A 47 7.30 4.66 -6.27
N PRO A 48 7.98 4.01 -7.23
CA PRO A 48 8.78 2.82 -6.96
C PRO A 48 9.95 3.07 -5.99
N LEU A 49 10.57 4.27 -6.03
CA LEU A 49 11.73 4.60 -5.22
C LEU A 49 11.37 4.78 -3.74
N ASP A 50 10.34 5.58 -3.42
CA ASP A 50 9.88 5.71 -2.05
C ASP A 50 9.31 4.40 -1.51
N GLN A 51 8.67 3.60 -2.36
CA GLN A 51 8.15 2.29 -1.94
C GLN A 51 9.30 1.36 -1.53
N LEU A 52 10.38 1.31 -2.32
CA LEU A 52 11.60 0.56 -2.03
C LEU A 52 12.15 0.98 -0.66
N VAL A 53 12.40 2.28 -0.47
CA VAL A 53 12.96 2.83 0.77
C VAL A 53 12.04 2.57 1.96
N SER A 54 10.73 2.77 1.80
CA SER A 54 9.76 2.48 2.87
C SER A 54 9.78 0.99 3.26
N SER A 55 9.87 0.09 2.28
CA SER A 55 9.91 -1.35 2.53
C SER A 55 11.22 -1.78 3.19
N PHE A 56 12.35 -1.22 2.77
CA PHE A 56 13.66 -1.45 3.41
C PHE A 56 13.64 -1.11 4.91
N HIS A 57 13.21 0.11 5.25
CA HIS A 57 13.11 0.55 6.64
C HIS A 57 12.09 -0.25 7.46
N PHE A 58 11.00 -0.70 6.84
CA PHE A 58 10.00 -1.53 7.50
C PHE A 58 10.53 -2.92 7.83
N VAL A 59 11.19 -3.59 6.87
CA VAL A 59 11.79 -4.92 7.07
C VAL A 59 12.86 -4.88 8.16
N GLY A 60 13.69 -3.83 8.20
CA GLY A 60 14.70 -3.66 9.26
C GLY A 60 14.10 -3.57 10.68
N LYS A 61 12.85 -3.12 10.81
CA LYS A 61 12.11 -3.07 12.09
C LYS A 61 11.26 -4.32 12.34
N PHE A 62 11.09 -5.18 11.35
CA PHE A 62 10.19 -6.31 11.40
C PHE A 62 10.84 -7.44 12.21
N LYS A 63 10.30 -7.70 13.40
CA LYS A 63 10.84 -8.71 14.33
C LYS A 63 10.30 -10.10 14.00
N PHE A 64 10.70 -10.70 12.87
CA PHE A 64 10.60 -12.16 12.77
C PHE A 64 11.70 -12.75 13.66
N LYS A 65 11.33 -13.42 14.75
CA LYS A 65 12.23 -14.33 15.47
C LYS A 65 12.55 -15.53 14.56
N ARG A 66 13.32 -15.32 13.49
CA ARG A 66 13.99 -16.39 12.77
C ARG A 66 15.44 -16.32 13.20
N GLU A 67 15.87 -17.30 13.98
CA GLU A 67 17.21 -17.38 14.57
C GLU A 67 18.36 -17.34 13.54
N ASN A 68 18.05 -17.36 12.22
CA ASN A 68 19.01 -17.46 11.12
C ASN A 68 18.84 -16.41 10.00
N VAL A 69 18.06 -15.33 10.21
CA VAL A 69 17.97 -14.25 9.20
C VAL A 69 18.80 -13.07 9.66
N LYS A 70 19.90 -12.78 8.93
CA LYS A 70 20.68 -11.57 9.17
C LYS A 70 19.79 -10.34 8.94
N PRO A 71 19.82 -9.33 9.82
CA PRO A 71 19.18 -8.05 9.56
C PRO A 71 19.70 -7.49 8.23
N LEU A 72 18.81 -6.88 7.43
CA LEU A 72 19.26 -6.06 6.31
C LEU A 72 20.07 -4.90 6.86
N THR A 73 21.37 -4.88 6.58
CA THR A 73 22.32 -3.94 7.18
C THR A 73 22.60 -2.72 6.29
N SER A 74 22.53 -2.86 4.98
CA SER A 74 22.54 -1.74 4.03
C SER A 74 21.52 -1.92 2.91
N ILE A 75 21.01 -0.79 2.39
CA ILE A 75 20.18 -0.75 1.20
C ILE A 75 20.95 -1.24 -0.03
N ASP A 76 22.27 -1.03 -0.08
CA ASP A 76 23.15 -1.50 -1.15
C ASP A 76 23.14 -3.03 -1.28
N GLU A 77 23.13 -3.73 -0.14
CA GLU A 77 23.17 -5.20 -0.09
C GLU A 77 21.88 -5.83 -0.63
N ASP A 78 20.75 -5.12 -0.55
CA ASP A 78 19.44 -5.59 -1.02
C ASP A 78 19.06 -5.04 -2.40
N PHE A 79 19.74 -3.99 -2.87
CA PHE A 79 19.35 -3.26 -4.07
C PHE A 79 19.36 -4.14 -5.33
N ASP A 80 20.33 -5.04 -5.46
CA ASP A 80 20.38 -5.99 -6.59
C ASP A 80 19.20 -6.98 -6.56
N ASN A 81 18.82 -7.48 -5.38
CA ASN A 81 17.64 -8.33 -5.25
C ASN A 81 16.36 -7.58 -5.65
N VAL A 82 16.25 -6.31 -5.24
CA VAL A 82 15.13 -5.46 -5.64
C VAL A 82 15.08 -5.26 -7.16
N CYS A 83 16.23 -5.01 -7.80
CA CYS A 83 16.32 -4.90 -9.26
C CYS A 83 15.93 -6.20 -9.98
N LEU A 84 16.19 -7.35 -9.36
CA LEU A 84 15.76 -8.67 -9.87
C LEU A 84 14.30 -9.01 -9.53
N GLY A 85 13.62 -8.17 -8.74
CA GLY A 85 12.25 -8.43 -8.27
C GLY A 85 12.14 -9.43 -7.12
N ILE A 86 13.26 -9.82 -6.51
CA ILE A 86 13.35 -10.82 -5.44
C ILE A 86 13.04 -10.16 -4.09
N ARG A 87 11.76 -9.96 -3.82
CA ARG A 87 11.25 -9.41 -2.55
C ARG A 87 9.94 -10.09 -2.16
N SER A 88 9.58 -10.04 -0.88
CA SER A 88 8.26 -10.47 -0.40
C SER A 88 7.17 -9.73 -1.17
N PHE A 89 6.22 -10.47 -1.75
CA PHE A 89 5.15 -9.95 -2.61
C PHE A 89 5.65 -9.23 -3.88
N GLY A 90 6.92 -9.39 -4.24
CA GLY A 90 7.47 -8.93 -5.50
C GLY A 90 7.19 -9.89 -6.66
N PRO A 91 7.55 -9.51 -7.89
CA PRO A 91 8.11 -8.20 -8.26
C PRO A 91 7.11 -7.04 -8.18
N PHE A 92 7.62 -5.83 -7.94
CA PHE A 92 6.80 -4.60 -7.84
C PHE A 92 5.93 -4.37 -9.08
N TRP A 93 6.56 -4.45 -10.27
CA TRP A 93 5.91 -4.15 -11.53
C TRP A 93 4.80 -5.14 -11.88
N ASP A 94 4.93 -6.42 -11.52
CA ASP A 94 3.90 -7.43 -11.76
C ASP A 94 2.64 -7.12 -10.95
N SER A 95 2.81 -6.81 -9.64
CA SER A 95 1.69 -6.40 -8.78
C SER A 95 0.97 -5.18 -9.35
N VAL A 96 1.72 -4.13 -9.66
CA VAL A 96 1.15 -2.87 -10.14
C VAL A 96 0.47 -3.04 -11.50
N LEU A 97 1.09 -3.75 -12.44
CA LEU A 97 0.52 -3.97 -13.77
C LEU A 97 -0.77 -4.76 -13.74
N GLY A 98 -0.84 -5.81 -12.91
CA GLY A 98 -2.03 -6.63 -12.80
C GLY A 98 -3.24 -5.80 -12.36
N TYR A 99 -3.10 -5.00 -11.31
CA TYR A 99 -4.17 -4.12 -10.84
C TYR A 99 -4.44 -2.94 -11.79
N TRP A 100 -3.41 -2.40 -12.47
CA TRP A 100 -3.59 -1.36 -13.48
C TRP A 100 -4.46 -1.85 -14.63
N LYS A 101 -4.09 -2.99 -15.25
CA LYS A 101 -4.87 -3.60 -16.34
C LYS A 101 -6.29 -3.92 -15.89
N ALA A 102 -6.44 -4.53 -14.71
CA ALA A 102 -7.74 -4.85 -14.16
C ALA A 102 -8.63 -3.62 -13.95
N SER A 103 -8.05 -2.47 -13.55
CA SER A 103 -8.80 -1.22 -13.39
C SER A 103 -9.27 -0.62 -14.72
N LEU A 104 -8.53 -0.82 -15.80
CA LEU A 104 -8.94 -0.41 -17.14
C LEU A 104 -10.02 -1.32 -17.71
N GLU A 105 -9.91 -2.63 -17.49
CA GLU A 105 -10.88 -3.63 -17.95
C GLU A 105 -12.20 -3.60 -17.16
N ARG A 106 -12.12 -3.33 -15.86
CA ARG A 106 -13.24 -3.44 -14.91
C ARG A 106 -13.26 -2.26 -13.92
N PRO A 107 -13.49 -1.03 -14.40
CA PRO A 107 -13.45 0.18 -13.57
C PRO A 107 -14.48 0.19 -12.43
N ASP A 108 -15.61 -0.49 -12.58
CA ASP A 108 -16.64 -0.60 -11.52
C ASP A 108 -16.25 -1.59 -10.40
N LYS A 109 -15.19 -2.38 -10.62
CA LYS A 109 -14.71 -3.41 -9.69
C LYS A 109 -13.34 -3.12 -9.12
N VAL A 110 -12.46 -2.46 -9.86
CA VAL A 110 -11.08 -2.18 -9.42
C VAL A 110 -10.80 -0.68 -9.52
N LEU A 111 -10.69 -0.02 -8.37
CA LEU A 111 -10.23 1.37 -8.27
C LEU A 111 -8.72 1.38 -8.07
N PHE A 112 -7.99 1.97 -9.02
CA PHE A 112 -6.55 2.16 -8.94
C PHE A 112 -6.21 3.57 -8.46
N LEU A 113 -5.38 3.68 -7.42
CA LEU A 113 -4.96 4.93 -6.78
C LEU A 113 -3.44 5.02 -6.70
N LYS A 114 -2.91 6.25 -6.69
CA LYS A 114 -1.49 6.53 -6.45
C LYS A 114 -1.34 7.35 -5.18
N TYR A 115 -0.45 6.93 -4.28
CA TYR A 115 -0.19 7.59 -3.01
C TYR A 115 0.15 9.08 -3.18
N GLU A 116 0.89 9.43 -4.21
CA GLU A 116 1.27 10.81 -4.52
C GLU A 116 0.06 11.68 -4.82
N ASP A 117 -0.91 11.15 -5.58
CA ASP A 117 -2.12 11.91 -5.91
C ASP A 117 -3.01 12.09 -4.67
N LEU A 118 -3.05 11.09 -3.77
CA LEU A 118 -3.72 11.21 -2.47
C LEU A 118 -3.07 12.27 -1.57
N LYS A 119 -1.75 12.44 -1.66
CA LYS A 119 -1.02 13.47 -0.92
C LYS A 119 -1.27 14.87 -1.49
N GLU A 120 -1.58 14.96 -2.77
CA GLU A 120 -1.87 16.22 -3.47
C GLU A 120 -3.30 16.70 -3.18
N ASP A 121 -4.30 15.81 -3.28
CA ASP A 121 -5.71 16.17 -3.05
C ASP A 121 -6.50 15.04 -2.36
N ILE A 122 -6.31 14.93 -1.04
CA ILE A 122 -6.98 13.90 -0.25
C ILE A 122 -8.51 14.02 -0.26
N ILE A 123 -9.06 15.23 -0.37
CA ILE A 123 -10.51 15.47 -0.33
C ILE A 123 -11.16 14.90 -1.60
N PHE A 124 -10.60 15.18 -2.77
CA PHE A 124 -11.05 14.60 -4.03
C PHE A 124 -11.00 13.07 -4.00
N TYR A 125 -9.88 12.49 -3.55
CA TYR A 125 -9.73 11.04 -3.54
C TYR A 125 -10.62 10.34 -2.51
N LEU A 126 -10.92 10.98 -1.37
CA LEU A 126 -11.92 10.46 -0.42
C LEU A 126 -13.31 10.39 -1.06
N LYS A 127 -13.75 11.44 -1.77
CA LYS A 127 -15.00 11.42 -2.53
C LYS A 127 -15.00 10.31 -3.59
N LYS A 128 -13.91 10.18 -4.34
CA LYS A 128 -13.74 9.14 -5.37
C LYS A 128 -13.85 7.73 -4.80
N VAL A 129 -13.24 7.47 -3.65
CA VAL A 129 -13.35 6.17 -2.96
C VAL A 129 -14.78 5.94 -2.45
N ALA A 130 -15.42 6.93 -1.86
CA ALA A 130 -16.79 6.84 -1.36
C ALA A 130 -17.79 6.52 -2.48
N GLU A 131 -17.70 7.24 -3.60
CA GLU A 131 -18.47 6.98 -4.82
C GLU A 131 -18.22 5.56 -5.33
N PHE A 132 -16.95 5.17 -5.48
CA PHE A 132 -16.60 3.83 -5.94
C PHE A 132 -17.15 2.75 -5.03
N LEU A 133 -17.18 2.94 -3.71
CA LEU A 133 -17.75 1.98 -2.76
C LEU A 133 -19.28 1.96 -2.75
N GLY A 134 -19.95 2.91 -3.42
CA GLY A 134 -21.41 3.03 -3.43
C GLY A 134 -21.97 3.72 -2.19
N ILE A 135 -21.16 4.54 -1.53
CA ILE A 135 -21.52 5.32 -0.34
C ILE A 135 -21.09 6.79 -0.52
N PRO A 136 -21.54 7.48 -1.57
CA PRO A 136 -21.14 8.85 -1.83
C PRO A 136 -21.52 9.77 -0.68
N PHE A 137 -20.69 10.77 -0.41
CA PHE A 137 -21.02 11.81 0.56
C PHE A 137 -22.23 12.62 0.08
N THR A 138 -23.14 12.90 0.99
CA THR A 138 -24.26 13.81 0.75
C THR A 138 -23.79 15.25 0.76
N GLU A 139 -24.51 16.16 0.08
CA GLU A 139 -24.21 17.60 0.15
C GLU A 139 -24.15 18.13 1.58
N LYS A 140 -24.94 17.56 2.48
CA LYS A 140 -24.94 17.93 3.88
C LYS A 140 -23.62 17.52 4.56
N GLU A 141 -23.16 16.29 4.36
CA GLU A 141 -21.89 15.82 4.90
C GLU A 141 -20.71 16.64 4.36
N GLU A 142 -20.75 17.07 3.09
CA GLU A 142 -19.76 17.98 2.53
C GLU A 142 -19.80 19.36 3.21
N LYS A 143 -20.99 19.95 3.37
CA LYS A 143 -21.18 21.25 4.03
C LYS A 143 -20.80 21.20 5.52
N ASP A 144 -21.04 20.07 6.18
CA ASP A 144 -20.75 19.84 7.59
C ASP A 144 -19.26 19.48 7.84
N GLY A 145 -18.44 19.38 6.79
CA GLY A 145 -16.99 19.15 6.90
C GLY A 145 -16.60 17.71 7.25
N VAL A 146 -17.46 16.73 6.94
CA VAL A 146 -17.25 15.32 7.30
C VAL A 146 -16.01 14.75 6.60
N ILE A 147 -15.74 15.18 5.37
CA ILE A 147 -14.61 14.67 4.58
C ILE A 147 -13.28 15.16 5.17
N GLU A 148 -13.24 16.43 5.55
CA GLU A 148 -12.12 17.07 6.23
C GLU A 148 -11.85 16.40 7.58
N GLU A 149 -12.92 16.07 8.33
CA GLU A 149 -12.80 15.37 9.61
C GLU A 149 -12.26 13.95 9.43
N ILE A 150 -12.74 13.18 8.43
CA ILE A 150 -12.17 11.86 8.09
C ILE A 150 -10.70 12.00 7.72
N SER A 151 -10.35 12.96 6.86
CA SER A 151 -8.97 13.24 6.47
C SER A 151 -8.08 13.54 7.67
N ARG A 152 -8.58 14.36 8.62
CA ARG A 152 -7.88 14.69 9.87
C ARG A 152 -7.67 13.47 10.76
N LEU A 153 -8.71 12.66 10.97
CA LEU A 153 -8.66 11.44 11.78
C LEU A 153 -7.71 10.39 11.18
N CYS A 154 -7.71 10.25 9.84
CA CYS A 154 -6.84 9.31 9.13
C CYS A 154 -5.47 9.89 8.77
N SER A 155 -5.18 11.14 9.14
CA SER A 155 -3.90 11.78 8.84
C SER A 155 -2.73 11.04 9.50
N PHE A 156 -1.56 11.11 8.85
CA PHE A 156 -0.35 10.48 9.37
C PHE A 156 -0.02 10.94 10.80
N ASP A 157 -0.09 12.25 11.05
CA ASP A 157 0.25 12.82 12.35
C ASP A 157 -0.75 12.40 13.42
N ASN A 158 -2.05 12.34 13.11
CA ASN A 158 -3.04 11.83 14.06
C ASN A 158 -2.80 10.36 14.37
N LEU A 159 -2.74 9.51 13.33
CA LEU A 159 -2.60 8.05 13.49
C LEU A 159 -1.30 7.67 14.19
N ARG A 160 -0.16 8.26 13.81
CA ARG A 160 1.14 8.02 14.45
C ARG A 160 1.11 8.35 15.95
N ASN A 161 0.30 9.33 16.34
CA ASN A 161 0.25 9.83 17.71
C ASN A 161 -0.73 9.11 18.63
N LEU A 162 -1.58 8.21 18.10
CA LEU A 162 -2.46 7.36 18.89
C LEU A 162 -1.66 6.44 19.81
N GLU A 163 -2.15 6.25 21.04
CA GLU A 163 -1.49 5.44 22.06
C GLU A 163 -1.21 4.00 21.58
N VAL A 164 -2.18 3.40 20.89
CA VAL A 164 -2.05 2.06 20.29
C VAL A 164 -0.95 1.98 19.23
N ASN A 165 -0.60 3.08 18.56
CA ASN A 165 0.43 3.11 17.53
C ASN A 165 1.81 3.50 18.08
N LYS A 166 1.85 4.30 19.15
CA LYS A 166 3.11 4.62 19.86
C LYS A 166 3.64 3.42 20.64
N ASN A 167 2.76 2.78 21.41
CA ASN A 167 3.15 1.81 22.44
C ASN A 167 2.61 0.40 22.18
N GLY A 168 1.73 0.23 21.19
CA GLY A 168 1.22 -1.09 20.83
C GLY A 168 2.21 -1.94 20.05
N VAL A 169 1.93 -3.24 20.02
CA VAL A 169 2.73 -4.26 19.35
C VAL A 169 1.80 -5.08 18.46
N HIS A 170 2.19 -5.25 17.21
CA HIS A 170 1.48 -6.09 16.25
C HIS A 170 1.58 -7.56 16.69
N LEU A 171 0.64 -8.39 16.23
CA LEU A 171 0.57 -9.83 16.55
C LEU A 171 1.90 -10.60 16.38
N TRP A 172 2.76 -10.13 15.49
CA TRP A 172 4.05 -10.75 15.18
C TRP A 172 5.23 -10.15 15.97
N GLY A 173 4.95 -9.41 17.05
CA GLY A 173 5.96 -8.81 17.93
C GLY A 173 6.62 -7.54 17.39
N THR A 174 6.20 -7.04 16.23
CA THR A 174 6.70 -5.79 15.65
C THR A 174 6.00 -4.60 16.31
N PRO A 175 6.71 -3.57 16.82
CA PRO A 175 6.08 -2.38 17.37
C PRO A 175 5.18 -1.69 16.34
N ASN A 176 3.99 -1.24 16.73
CA ASN A 176 3.07 -0.54 15.81
C ASN A 176 3.68 0.76 15.26
N SER A 177 4.62 1.37 16.01
CA SER A 177 5.36 2.55 15.56
C SER A 177 6.22 2.29 14.32
N ALA A 178 6.55 1.04 14.00
CA ALA A 178 7.26 0.67 12.79
C ALA A 178 6.46 0.99 11.50
N PHE A 179 5.12 1.02 11.58
CA PHE A 179 4.26 1.34 10.44
C PHE A 179 4.20 2.85 10.13
N PHE A 180 4.72 3.71 11.03
CA PHE A 180 4.65 5.17 10.90
C PHE A 180 6.06 5.78 10.87
N ARG A 181 6.64 5.93 9.67
CA ARG A 181 8.00 6.46 9.47
C ARG A 181 8.05 7.97 9.24
N LYS A 182 7.68 8.42 8.03
CA LYS A 182 7.78 9.83 7.60
C LYS A 182 6.59 10.35 6.79
N ALA A 183 5.90 9.50 6.02
CA ALA A 183 4.76 9.88 5.15
C ALA A 183 5.01 11.10 4.23
N LYS A 184 6.23 11.16 3.66
CA LYS A 184 6.67 12.15 2.68
C LYS A 184 6.87 11.51 1.33
N VAL A 185 6.50 12.21 0.27
CA VAL A 185 6.87 11.90 -1.12
C VAL A 185 8.28 12.44 -1.35
N GLY A 186 9.12 11.70 -2.07
CA GLY A 186 10.49 12.12 -2.41
C GLY A 186 11.55 11.80 -1.36
N ASP A 187 11.18 11.13 -0.26
CA ASP A 187 12.14 10.81 0.82
C ASP A 187 13.24 9.84 0.37
N TRP A 188 13.05 9.15 -0.76
CA TRP A 188 14.00 8.23 -1.35
C TRP A 188 15.39 8.83 -1.61
N CYS A 189 15.49 10.13 -1.88
CA CYS A 189 16.76 10.82 -2.15
C CYS A 189 17.73 10.82 -0.96
N ASN A 190 17.22 10.55 0.26
CA ASN A 190 18.04 10.46 1.47
C ASN A 190 18.69 9.08 1.66
N ASP A 191 18.20 8.07 0.96
CA ASP A 191 18.60 6.67 1.14
C ASP A 191 19.20 6.05 -0.14
N LEU A 192 18.87 6.58 -1.32
CA LEU A 192 19.36 6.07 -2.61
C LEU A 192 20.32 7.07 -3.27
N THR A 193 21.40 6.56 -3.85
CA THR A 193 22.24 7.36 -4.75
C THR A 193 21.52 7.62 -6.08
N PRO A 194 21.86 8.71 -6.80
CA PRO A 194 21.28 9.00 -8.11
C PRO A 194 21.40 7.84 -9.11
N SER A 195 22.54 7.13 -9.12
CA SER A 195 22.75 5.98 -10.02
C SER A 195 21.88 4.77 -9.67
N MET A 196 21.61 4.52 -8.39
CA MET A 196 20.64 3.51 -7.96
C MET A 196 19.23 3.90 -8.40
N ALA A 197 18.83 5.14 -8.16
CA ALA A 197 17.52 5.64 -8.57
C ALA A 197 17.31 5.50 -10.09
N GLU A 198 18.28 5.95 -10.90
CA GLU A 198 18.26 5.84 -12.35
C GLU A 198 18.15 4.37 -12.81
N ARG A 199 19.02 3.49 -12.28
CA ARG A 199 18.99 2.06 -12.63
C ARG A 199 17.64 1.43 -12.34
N PHE A 200 17.06 1.71 -11.17
CA PHE A 200 15.78 1.10 -10.80
C PHE A 200 14.62 1.67 -11.61
N LEU A 201 14.58 2.99 -11.83
CA LEU A 201 13.55 3.62 -12.65
C LEU A 201 13.58 3.10 -14.09
N LYS A 202 14.76 2.92 -14.68
CA LYS A 202 14.89 2.32 -16.02
C LYS A 202 14.30 0.92 -16.08
N ILE A 203 14.58 0.07 -15.09
CA ILE A 203 13.98 -1.28 -15.00
C ILE A 203 12.46 -1.18 -14.92
N VAL A 204 11.93 -0.30 -14.06
CA VAL A 204 10.49 -0.11 -13.91
C VAL A 204 9.87 0.39 -15.22
N GLU A 205 10.47 1.37 -15.89
CA GLU A 205 9.99 1.89 -17.18
C GLU A 205 9.94 0.79 -18.24
N GLU A 206 11.02 -0.01 -18.39
CA GLU A 206 11.06 -1.14 -19.31
C GLU A 206 9.97 -2.17 -19.02
N LYS A 207 9.72 -2.48 -17.74
CA LYS A 207 8.68 -3.44 -17.33
C LYS A 207 7.27 -2.90 -17.52
N LEU A 208 7.06 -1.60 -17.37
CA LEU A 208 5.75 -0.95 -17.55
C LEU A 208 5.50 -0.47 -18.97
N ALA A 209 6.46 -0.64 -19.89
CA ALA A 209 6.38 -0.18 -21.26
C ALA A 209 5.08 -0.65 -21.95
N GLY A 210 4.42 0.27 -22.65
CA GLY A 210 3.16 0.00 -23.36
C GLY A 210 1.90 -0.07 -22.48
N SER A 211 2.01 0.02 -21.16
CA SER A 211 0.84 -0.01 -20.26
C SER A 211 0.11 1.34 -20.14
N GLY A 212 0.78 2.45 -20.48
CA GLY A 212 0.30 3.82 -20.22
C GLY A 212 0.41 4.25 -18.76
N LEU A 213 0.92 3.39 -17.85
CA LEU A 213 1.14 3.74 -16.46
C LEU A 213 2.48 4.47 -16.27
N SER A 214 2.43 5.62 -15.61
CA SER A 214 3.59 6.42 -15.23
C SER A 214 3.54 6.83 -13.75
N PHE A 215 4.69 7.22 -13.20
CA PHE A 215 4.82 7.68 -11.82
C PHE A 215 5.37 9.10 -11.77
N LYS A 216 4.82 9.93 -10.88
CA LYS A 216 5.45 11.19 -10.47
C LYS A 216 6.61 10.83 -9.54
N VAL A 217 7.83 11.14 -9.95
CA VAL A 217 9.03 11.02 -9.12
C VAL A 217 9.51 12.44 -8.87
N SER A 218 9.28 12.94 -7.65
CA SER A 218 9.84 14.21 -7.19
C SER A 218 10.93 13.94 -6.16
N GLU A 219 11.92 14.83 -6.12
CA GLU A 219 12.91 14.95 -5.03
C GLU A 219 12.40 15.91 -3.95
#